data_AF-A0A7S1H8S2-F1
#
_entry.id   AF-A0A7S1H8S2-F1
#
_cell.length_a   1.000
_cell.length_b   1.000
_cell.length_c   1.000
_cell.angle_alpha   90.00
_cell.angle_beta   90.00
_cell.angle_gamma   90.00
#
_symmetry.space_group_name_H-M   'P 1'
#
loop_
_entity.id
_entity.type
_entity.pdbx_description
1 polymer ?
#
loop_
_entity_poly.entity_id
_entity_poly.type
_entity_poly.pdbx_seq_one_letter_code
_entity_poly.pdbx_strand_id
1 'polypeptide(L)'
;SGGEARNETETEKAEAEALRGEVEQSKEREKALKMEKEILEGRVERAEASLGRAEEELEKHRKGLAQERVLERIRIADERASKAEGEVEAAREEAEHQIKLATVQAKAEAADAQRGLLSELAVLYNNHGTACKKLGDTPKALTMFTQALEVHQRIPGGSQLDLVPVLINLGAAHMTLGDPSSAEPLFSQSYNIRLEELGEENPQTLSAMKWLAKAQQASKAKLNGGTEGTTVSTPSATSYASSPSRLGGAE
;
A
#
# COMPACT_ATOMS: atom_id res chain seq x y z
N SER A 1 141.49 -35.03 -27.52
CA SER A 1 140.09 -35.40 -27.83
C SER A 1 139.21 -35.60 -26.59
N GLY A 2 139.53 -35.03 -25.42
CA GLY A 2 138.76 -35.26 -24.17
C GLY A 2 137.91 -34.09 -23.66
N GLY A 3 137.91 -32.94 -24.37
CA GLY A 3 137.21 -31.71 -23.95
C GLY A 3 135.83 -31.53 -24.58
N GLU A 4 135.64 -31.95 -25.84
CA GLU A 4 134.37 -31.76 -26.57
C GLU A 4 133.26 -32.71 -26.08
N ALA A 5 133.58 -33.99 -25.80
CA ALA A 5 132.62 -34.95 -25.27
C ALA A 5 132.20 -34.67 -23.80
N ARG A 6 132.97 -33.90 -23.03
CA ARG A 6 132.60 -33.45 -21.67
C ARG A 6 131.70 -32.22 -21.71
N ASN A 7 131.89 -31.32 -22.67
CA ASN A 7 131.03 -30.15 -22.84
C ASN A 7 129.64 -30.53 -23.38
N GLU A 8 129.54 -31.43 -24.37
CA GLU A 8 128.25 -31.90 -24.90
C GLU A 8 127.42 -32.61 -23.82
N THR A 9 128.07 -33.42 -22.98
CA THR A 9 127.40 -34.12 -21.87
C THR A 9 127.00 -33.20 -20.71
N GLU A 10 127.73 -32.10 -20.48
CA GLU A 10 127.33 -31.07 -19.51
C GLU A 10 126.19 -30.18 -20.04
N THR A 11 126.15 -29.86 -21.34
CA THR A 11 125.03 -29.11 -21.96
C THR A 11 123.73 -29.92 -22.06
N GLU A 12 123.80 -31.19 -22.49
CA GLU A 12 122.62 -32.06 -22.54
C GLU A 12 122.04 -32.32 -21.13
N LYS A 13 122.92 -32.39 -20.12
CA LYS A 13 122.49 -32.52 -18.72
C LYS A 13 121.82 -31.24 -18.21
N ALA A 14 122.34 -30.06 -18.56
CA ALA A 14 121.72 -28.78 -18.21
C ALA A 14 120.36 -28.59 -18.90
N GLU A 15 120.22 -28.98 -20.17
CA GLU A 15 118.94 -28.96 -20.88
C GLU A 15 117.94 -29.98 -20.31
N ALA A 16 118.38 -31.18 -19.93
CA ALA A 16 117.54 -32.17 -19.27
C ALA A 16 117.09 -31.73 -17.87
N GLU A 17 117.93 -30.99 -17.13
CA GLU A 17 117.56 -30.38 -15.85
C GLU A 17 116.59 -29.21 -16.02
N ALA A 18 116.75 -28.37 -17.05
CA ALA A 18 115.80 -27.31 -17.39
C ALA A 18 114.42 -27.86 -17.80
N LEU A 19 114.38 -28.88 -18.67
CA LEU A 19 113.15 -29.58 -19.05
C LEU A 19 112.49 -30.27 -17.85
N ARG A 20 113.27 -30.85 -16.91
CA ARG A 20 112.71 -31.35 -15.64
C ARG A 20 112.11 -30.24 -14.80
N GLY A 21 112.74 -29.08 -14.73
CA GLY A 21 112.23 -27.91 -14.01
C GLY A 21 110.91 -27.40 -14.58
N GLU A 22 110.79 -27.34 -15.92
CA GLU A 22 109.56 -26.97 -16.62
C GLU A 22 108.43 -27.99 -16.41
N VAL A 23 108.74 -29.29 -16.46
CA VAL A 23 107.76 -30.35 -16.17
C VAL A 23 107.28 -30.27 -14.73
N GLU A 24 108.16 -29.98 -13.77
CA GLU A 24 107.77 -29.88 -12.37
C GLU A 24 106.97 -28.60 -12.08
N GLN A 25 107.33 -27.47 -12.68
CA GLN A 25 106.49 -26.25 -12.67
C GLN A 25 105.11 -26.50 -13.29
N SER A 26 105.04 -27.26 -14.39
CA SER A 26 103.77 -27.62 -15.03
C SER A 26 102.87 -28.43 -14.09
N LYS A 27 103.42 -29.41 -13.37
CA LYS A 27 102.67 -30.19 -12.37
C LYS A 27 102.22 -29.34 -11.18
N GLU A 28 103.04 -28.42 -10.69
CA GLU A 28 102.64 -27.49 -9.63
C GLU A 28 101.50 -26.57 -10.09
N ARG A 29 101.57 -26.09 -11.33
CA ARG A 29 100.53 -25.26 -11.95
C ARG A 29 99.22 -26.03 -12.15
N GLU A 30 99.30 -27.30 -12.56
CA GLU A 30 98.13 -28.19 -12.66
C GLU A 30 97.47 -28.43 -11.29
N LYS A 31 98.27 -28.64 -10.23
CA LYS A 31 97.76 -28.75 -8.85
C LYS A 31 97.07 -27.46 -8.39
N ALA A 32 97.66 -26.31 -8.68
CA ALA A 32 97.07 -25.00 -8.34
C ALA A 32 95.73 -24.78 -9.06
N LEU A 33 95.65 -25.08 -10.36
CA LEU A 33 94.41 -25.00 -11.14
C LEU A 33 93.34 -25.96 -10.61
N LYS A 34 93.72 -27.17 -10.17
CA LYS A 34 92.78 -28.12 -9.57
C LYS A 34 92.21 -27.60 -8.25
N MET A 35 93.07 -27.02 -7.41
CA MET A 35 92.66 -26.41 -6.14
C MET A 35 91.77 -25.18 -6.37
N GLU A 36 92.10 -24.34 -7.35
CA GLU A 36 91.29 -23.18 -7.73
C GLU A 36 89.92 -23.61 -8.30
N LYS A 37 89.90 -24.67 -9.12
CA LYS A 37 88.65 -25.27 -9.61
C LYS A 37 87.77 -25.76 -8.45
N GLU A 38 88.31 -26.48 -7.48
CA GLU A 38 87.55 -26.93 -6.29
C GLU A 38 87.01 -25.75 -5.47
N ILE A 39 87.81 -24.68 -5.31
CA ILE A 39 87.36 -23.45 -4.64
C ILE A 39 86.22 -22.79 -5.40
N LEU A 40 86.31 -22.70 -6.74
CA LEU A 40 85.29 -22.12 -7.59
C LEU A 40 84.01 -22.98 -7.59
N GLU A 41 84.12 -24.30 -7.69
CA GLU A 41 83.00 -25.23 -7.59
C GLU A 41 82.30 -25.08 -6.23
N GLY A 42 83.06 -25.04 -5.12
CA GLY A 42 82.49 -24.79 -3.80
C GLY A 42 81.90 -23.37 -3.63
N ARG A 43 82.32 -22.39 -4.44
CA ARG A 43 81.67 -21.07 -4.50
C ARG A 43 80.36 -21.13 -5.29
N VAL A 44 80.31 -21.88 -6.39
CA VAL A 44 79.11 -22.10 -7.19
C VAL A 44 78.07 -22.86 -6.37
N GLU A 45 78.42 -23.97 -5.71
CA GLU A 45 77.48 -24.72 -4.86
C GLU A 45 76.89 -23.86 -3.74
N ARG A 46 77.71 -23.01 -3.11
CA ARG A 46 77.21 -22.06 -2.09
C ARG A 46 76.28 -21.01 -2.68
N ALA A 47 76.57 -20.54 -3.89
CA ALA A 47 75.71 -19.59 -4.60
C ALA A 47 74.37 -20.22 -4.99
N GLU A 48 74.38 -21.43 -5.55
CA GLU A 48 73.18 -22.19 -5.91
C GLU A 48 72.33 -22.51 -4.68
N ALA A 49 72.95 -22.94 -3.57
CA ALA A 49 72.23 -23.16 -2.31
C ALA A 49 71.65 -21.85 -1.73
N SER A 50 72.32 -20.70 -1.94
CA SER A 50 71.77 -19.40 -1.55
C SER A 50 70.60 -18.97 -2.44
N LEU A 51 70.67 -19.25 -3.74
CA LEU A 51 69.61 -18.95 -4.70
C LEU A 51 68.37 -19.80 -4.43
N GLY A 52 68.53 -21.11 -4.21
CA GLY A 52 67.40 -22.00 -3.90
C GLY A 52 66.66 -21.59 -2.62
N ARG A 53 67.38 -21.12 -1.59
CA ARG A 53 66.75 -20.56 -0.37
C ARG A 53 65.95 -19.29 -0.67
N ALA A 54 66.50 -18.39 -1.48
CA ALA A 54 65.81 -17.16 -1.86
C ALA A 54 64.55 -17.44 -2.70
N GLU A 55 64.59 -18.42 -3.60
CA GLU A 55 63.44 -18.84 -4.41
C GLU A 55 62.34 -19.46 -3.55
N GLU A 56 62.69 -20.28 -2.55
CA GLU A 56 61.72 -20.87 -1.63
C GLU A 56 61.02 -19.80 -0.75
N GLU A 57 61.78 -18.81 -0.26
CA GLU A 57 61.21 -17.67 0.46
C GLU A 57 60.30 -16.81 -0.42
N LEU A 58 60.70 -16.57 -1.68
CA LEU A 58 59.89 -15.86 -2.66
C LEU A 58 58.56 -16.58 -2.93
N GLU A 59 58.58 -17.91 -3.08
CA GLU A 59 57.38 -18.70 -3.31
C GLU A 59 56.46 -18.70 -2.08
N LYS A 60 57.01 -18.71 -0.86
CA LYS A 60 56.24 -18.53 0.39
C LYS A 60 55.56 -17.16 0.43
N HIS A 61 56.28 -16.08 0.13
CA HIS A 61 55.71 -14.74 0.06
C HIS A 61 54.63 -14.61 -1.02
N ARG A 62 54.85 -15.20 -2.20
CA ARG A 62 53.88 -15.19 -3.30
C ARG A 62 52.57 -15.87 -2.92
N LYS A 63 52.63 -17.01 -2.23
CA LYS A 63 51.44 -17.72 -1.72
C LYS A 63 50.71 -16.90 -0.64
N GLY A 64 51.44 -16.26 0.28
CA GLY A 64 50.85 -15.37 1.28
C GLY A 64 50.13 -14.18 0.65
N LEU A 65 50.76 -13.51 -0.32
CA LEU A 65 50.16 -12.39 -1.06
C LEU A 65 48.91 -12.82 -1.85
N ALA A 66 48.91 -14.03 -2.41
CA ALA A 66 47.75 -14.57 -3.10
C ALA A 66 46.56 -14.80 -2.15
N GLN A 67 46.80 -15.31 -0.93
CA GLN A 67 45.77 -15.49 0.09
C GLN A 67 45.19 -14.14 0.56
N GLU A 68 46.04 -13.15 0.84
CA GLU A 68 45.61 -11.81 1.26
C GLU A 68 44.72 -11.15 0.19
N ARG A 69 45.09 -11.25 -1.09
CA ARG A 69 44.27 -10.74 -2.20
C ARG A 69 42.91 -11.41 -2.32
N VAL A 70 42.80 -12.70 -2.00
CA VAL A 70 41.52 -13.42 -2.02
C VAL A 70 40.62 -12.96 -0.87
N LEU A 71 41.17 -12.84 0.33
CA LEU A 71 40.43 -12.35 1.50
C LEU A 71 39.91 -10.92 1.30
N GLU A 72 40.73 -10.04 0.71
CA GLU A 72 40.30 -8.66 0.41
C GLU A 72 39.15 -8.63 -0.62
N ARG A 73 39.19 -9.51 -1.63
CA ARG A 73 38.06 -9.64 -2.58
C ARG A 73 36.78 -10.11 -1.93
N ILE A 74 36.86 -11.05 -0.99
CA ILE A 74 35.70 -11.55 -0.22
C ILE A 74 35.14 -10.40 0.62
N ARG A 75 36.00 -9.67 1.35
CA ARG A 75 35.59 -8.52 2.15
C ARG A 75 34.83 -7.47 1.32
N ILE A 76 35.38 -7.10 0.16
CA ILE A 76 34.71 -6.15 -0.75
C ILE A 76 33.37 -6.71 -1.26
N ALA A 77 33.30 -8.01 -1.53
CA ALA A 77 32.06 -8.65 -1.96
C ALA A 77 31.00 -8.64 -0.84
N ASP A 78 31.38 -8.91 0.41
CA ASP A 78 30.49 -8.87 1.57
C ASP A 78 30.01 -7.44 1.86
N GLU A 79 30.90 -6.44 1.80
CA GLU A 79 30.51 -5.03 1.94
C GLU A 79 29.51 -4.61 0.84
N ARG A 80 29.71 -5.09 -0.39
CA ARG A 80 28.76 -4.85 -1.51
C ARG A 80 27.44 -5.59 -1.29
N ALA A 81 27.47 -6.83 -0.81
CA ALA A 81 26.28 -7.61 -0.54
C ALA A 81 25.44 -6.97 0.58
N SER A 82 26.08 -6.57 1.68
CA SER A 82 25.41 -5.86 2.79
C SER A 82 24.78 -4.54 2.34
N LYS A 83 25.48 -3.78 1.48
CA LYS A 83 24.90 -2.57 0.90
C LYS A 83 23.68 -2.89 0.01
N ALA A 84 23.78 -3.90 -0.85
CA ALA A 84 22.70 -4.32 -1.73
C ALA A 84 21.48 -4.82 -0.94
N GLU A 85 21.68 -5.54 0.16
CA GLU A 85 20.61 -5.96 1.07
C GLU A 85 19.88 -4.75 1.67
N GLY A 86 20.64 -3.73 2.13
CA GLY A 86 20.05 -2.48 2.62
C GLY A 86 19.25 -1.72 1.55
N GLU A 87 19.74 -1.67 0.31
CA GLU A 87 19.03 -1.06 -0.82
C GLU A 87 17.73 -1.81 -1.15
N VAL A 88 17.74 -3.16 -1.09
CA VAL A 88 16.55 -3.99 -1.30
C VAL A 88 15.53 -3.79 -0.19
N GLU A 89 15.96 -3.74 1.07
CA GLU A 89 15.03 -3.55 2.19
C GLU A 89 14.38 -2.16 2.12
N ALA A 90 15.15 -1.11 1.83
CA ALA A 90 14.61 0.23 1.64
C ALA A 90 13.58 0.29 0.48
N ALA A 91 13.89 -0.35 -0.66
CA ALA A 91 12.96 -0.44 -1.78
C ALA A 91 11.69 -1.23 -1.43
N ARG A 92 11.80 -2.26 -0.60
CA ARG A 92 10.67 -3.05 -0.11
C ARG A 92 9.78 -2.24 0.82
N GLU A 93 10.35 -1.53 1.80
CA GLU A 93 9.61 -0.66 2.71
C GLU A 93 8.86 0.44 1.94
N GLU A 94 9.51 1.05 0.95
CA GLU A 94 8.89 2.04 0.08
C GLU A 94 7.73 1.43 -0.71
N ALA A 95 7.92 0.26 -1.32
CA ALA A 95 6.85 -0.44 -2.04
C ALA A 95 5.67 -0.81 -1.12
N GLU A 96 5.94 -1.31 0.09
CA GLU A 96 4.90 -1.60 1.08
C GLU A 96 4.12 -0.34 1.47
N HIS A 97 4.80 0.80 1.64
CA HIS A 97 4.17 2.08 1.92
C HIS A 97 3.29 2.54 0.75
N GLN A 98 3.80 2.48 -0.48
CA GLN A 98 3.03 2.87 -1.68
C GLN A 98 1.79 1.99 -1.88
N ILE A 99 1.90 0.67 -1.67
CA ILE A 99 0.77 -0.26 -1.74
C ILE A 99 -0.28 0.07 -0.68
N LYS A 100 0.13 0.35 0.57
CA LYS A 100 -0.79 0.76 1.64
C LYS A 100 -1.52 2.04 1.28
N LEU A 101 -0.80 3.05 0.79
CA LEU A 101 -1.38 4.33 0.37
C LEU A 101 -2.40 4.14 -0.77
N ALA A 102 -2.01 3.42 -1.83
CA ALA A 102 -2.89 3.14 -2.97
C ALA A 102 -4.15 2.37 -2.55
N THR A 103 -4.01 1.43 -1.61
CA THR A 103 -5.15 0.68 -1.07
C THR A 103 -6.12 1.57 -0.30
N VAL A 104 -5.62 2.50 0.51
CA VAL A 104 -6.45 3.46 1.26
C VAL A 104 -7.16 4.42 0.30
N GLN A 105 -6.45 4.95 -0.71
CA GLN A 105 -7.02 5.82 -1.73
C GLN A 105 -8.13 5.13 -2.52
N ALA A 106 -7.90 3.91 -3.01
CA ALA A 106 -8.91 3.15 -3.74
C ALA A 106 -10.17 2.88 -2.89
N LYS A 107 -10.01 2.62 -1.58
CA LYS A 107 -11.15 2.47 -0.67
C LYS A 107 -11.93 3.76 -0.47
N ALA A 108 -11.24 4.90 -0.37
CA ALA A 108 -11.89 6.21 -0.25
C ALA A 108 -12.70 6.53 -1.52
N GLU A 109 -12.10 6.34 -2.70
CA GLU A 109 -12.78 6.54 -3.99
C GLU A 109 -14.00 5.63 -4.16
N ALA A 110 -13.90 4.35 -3.75
CA ALA A 110 -15.03 3.43 -3.79
C ALA A 110 -16.16 3.85 -2.84
N ALA A 111 -15.81 4.35 -1.65
CA ALA A 111 -16.79 4.87 -0.69
C ALA A 111 -17.49 6.14 -1.21
N ASP A 112 -16.74 7.05 -1.85
CA ASP A 112 -17.30 8.26 -2.46
C ASP A 112 -18.20 7.93 -3.65
N ALA A 113 -17.81 6.95 -4.49
CA ALA A 113 -18.66 6.46 -5.58
C ALA A 113 -19.97 5.83 -5.04
N GLN A 114 -19.87 5.00 -3.99
CA GLN A 114 -21.05 4.40 -3.35
C GLN A 114 -21.96 5.47 -2.75
N ARG A 115 -21.38 6.50 -2.11
CA ARG A 115 -22.12 7.64 -1.59
C ARG A 115 -22.86 8.38 -2.70
N GLY A 116 -22.21 8.62 -3.85
CA GLY A 116 -22.82 9.22 -5.03
C GLY A 116 -24.03 8.43 -5.55
N LEU A 117 -23.87 7.12 -5.71
CA LEU A 117 -24.94 6.22 -6.16
C LEU A 117 -26.15 6.21 -5.21
N LEU A 118 -25.91 6.19 -3.90
CA LEU A 118 -26.99 6.26 -2.91
C LEU A 118 -27.73 7.61 -2.97
N SER A 119 -27.01 8.71 -3.18
CA SER A 119 -27.61 10.04 -3.35
C SER A 119 -28.51 10.09 -4.58
N GLU A 120 -28.05 9.60 -5.73
CA GLU A 120 -28.85 9.54 -6.95
C GLU A 120 -30.08 8.65 -6.80
N LEU A 121 -29.94 7.49 -6.16
CA LEU A 121 -31.06 6.58 -5.90
C LEU A 121 -32.13 7.23 -5.02
N ALA A 122 -31.73 7.97 -3.99
CA ALA A 122 -32.67 8.69 -3.12
C ALA A 122 -33.44 9.77 -3.89
N VAL A 123 -32.74 10.53 -4.74
CA VAL A 123 -33.36 11.53 -5.64
C VAL A 123 -34.33 10.86 -6.60
N LEU A 124 -33.97 9.71 -7.17
CA LEU A 124 -34.84 8.95 -8.09
C LEU A 124 -36.13 8.51 -7.39
N TYR A 125 -36.05 7.94 -6.19
CA TYR A 125 -37.22 7.56 -5.41
C TYR A 125 -38.12 8.76 -5.09
N ASN A 126 -37.54 9.90 -4.68
CA ASN A 126 -38.30 11.11 -4.43
C ASN A 126 -39.01 11.65 -5.69
N ASN A 127 -38.34 11.59 -6.84
CA ASN A 127 -38.94 11.99 -8.11
C ASN A 127 -40.06 11.03 -8.54
N HIS A 128 -39.88 9.73 -8.34
CA HIS A 128 -40.92 8.73 -8.62
C HIS A 128 -42.15 8.95 -7.72
N GLY A 129 -41.95 9.17 -6.42
CA GLY A 129 -43.02 9.50 -5.49
C GLY A 129 -43.79 10.76 -5.90
N THR A 130 -43.06 11.79 -6.34
CA THR A 130 -43.67 13.02 -6.85
C THR A 130 -44.52 12.76 -8.10
N ALA A 131 -44.03 11.94 -9.02
CA ALA A 131 -44.77 11.54 -10.21
C ALA A 131 -46.04 10.73 -9.86
N CYS A 132 -45.94 9.72 -8.99
CA CYS A 132 -47.08 8.95 -8.51
C CYS A 132 -48.15 9.83 -7.87
N LYS A 133 -47.75 10.78 -7.02
CA LYS A 133 -48.68 11.74 -6.38
C LYS A 133 -49.41 12.59 -7.43
N LYS A 134 -48.70 13.08 -8.46
CA LYS A 134 -49.31 13.86 -9.56
C LYS A 134 -50.30 13.03 -10.38
N LEU A 135 -50.10 11.72 -10.47
CA LEU A 135 -51.00 10.78 -11.13
C LEU A 135 -52.16 10.32 -10.22
N GLY A 136 -52.24 10.80 -8.98
CA GLY A 136 -53.29 10.46 -8.02
C GLY A 136 -53.01 9.23 -7.17
N ASP A 137 -51.93 8.49 -7.43
CA ASP A 137 -51.53 7.33 -6.65
C ASP A 137 -50.70 7.75 -5.42
N THR A 138 -51.42 8.32 -4.45
CA THR A 138 -50.84 8.82 -3.19
C THR A 138 -50.29 7.70 -2.30
N PRO A 139 -50.91 6.51 -2.19
CA PRO A 139 -50.31 5.38 -1.46
C PRO A 139 -48.96 4.94 -2.04
N LYS A 140 -48.83 4.82 -3.37
CA LYS A 140 -47.54 4.51 -3.99
C LYS A 140 -46.53 5.63 -3.79
N ALA A 141 -46.97 6.89 -3.82
CA ALA A 141 -46.11 8.02 -3.52
C ALA A 141 -45.49 7.94 -2.12
N LEU A 142 -46.28 7.57 -1.10
CA LEU A 142 -45.77 7.34 0.26
C LEU A 142 -44.66 6.28 0.28
N THR A 143 -44.88 5.13 -0.37
CA THR A 143 -43.87 4.06 -0.42
C THR A 143 -42.55 4.57 -0.99
N MET A 144 -42.60 5.37 -2.06
CA MET A 144 -41.40 5.89 -2.73
C MET A 144 -40.69 6.96 -1.90
N PHE A 145 -41.43 7.87 -1.26
CA PHE A 145 -40.83 8.85 -0.35
C PHE A 145 -40.20 8.20 0.88
N THR A 146 -40.81 7.14 1.43
CA THR A 146 -40.22 6.35 2.52
C THR A 146 -38.93 5.66 2.06
N GLN A 147 -38.91 5.06 0.86
CA GLN A 147 -37.69 4.48 0.29
C GLN A 147 -36.59 5.54 0.09
N ALA A 148 -36.94 6.74 -0.39
CA ALA A 148 -35.98 7.84 -0.49
C ALA A 148 -35.39 8.21 0.88
N LEU A 149 -36.23 8.28 1.92
CA LEU A 149 -35.81 8.59 3.29
C LEU A 149 -34.87 7.53 3.85
N GLU A 150 -35.21 6.25 3.67
CA GLU A 150 -34.37 5.11 4.08
C GLU A 150 -33.01 5.10 3.38
N VAL A 151 -32.98 5.43 2.08
CA VAL A 151 -31.71 5.51 1.34
C VAL A 151 -30.86 6.66 1.85
N HIS A 152 -31.43 7.86 2.06
CA HIS A 152 -30.68 8.99 2.61
C HIS A 152 -30.09 8.70 4.00
N GLN A 153 -30.80 7.96 4.86
CA GLN A 153 -30.29 7.56 6.18
C GLN A 153 -29.07 6.62 6.10
N ARG A 154 -28.86 5.95 4.97
CA ARG A 154 -27.70 5.08 4.73
C ARG A 154 -26.49 5.82 4.17
N ILE A 155 -26.61 7.10 3.82
CA ILE A 155 -25.52 7.91 3.25
C ILE A 155 -24.60 8.41 4.38
N PRO A 156 -23.37 7.90 4.52
CA PRO A 156 -22.47 8.34 5.58
C PRO A 156 -22.06 9.81 5.38
N GLY A 157 -22.22 10.64 6.41
CA GLY A 157 -21.87 12.06 6.34
C GLY A 157 -22.65 12.87 5.30
N GLY A 158 -23.85 12.41 4.91
CA GLY A 158 -24.76 13.16 4.05
C GLY A 158 -25.26 14.44 4.72
N SER A 159 -25.58 15.46 3.93
CA SER A 159 -26.15 16.70 4.49
C SER A 159 -27.56 16.44 4.98
N GLN A 160 -27.91 16.95 6.17
CA GLN A 160 -29.28 16.88 6.65
C GLN A 160 -30.24 17.69 5.76
N LEU A 161 -29.76 18.74 5.08
CA LEU A 161 -30.56 19.51 4.12
C LEU A 161 -31.08 18.65 2.95
N ASP A 162 -30.36 17.60 2.57
CA ASP A 162 -30.77 16.69 1.49
C ASP A 162 -32.04 15.90 1.85
N LEU A 163 -32.32 15.72 3.15
CA LEU A 163 -33.53 15.05 3.64
C LEU A 163 -34.79 15.90 3.47
N VAL A 164 -34.63 17.24 3.45
CA VAL A 164 -35.75 18.17 3.57
C VAL A 164 -36.78 18.02 2.45
N PRO A 165 -36.41 17.94 1.15
CA PRO A 165 -37.38 17.72 0.09
C PRO A 165 -38.23 16.45 0.28
N VAL A 166 -37.61 15.36 0.77
CA VAL A 166 -38.28 14.09 1.03
C VAL A 166 -39.26 14.21 2.19
N LEU A 167 -38.85 14.83 3.30
CA LEU A 167 -39.70 15.06 4.47
C LEU A 167 -40.94 15.90 4.15
N ILE A 168 -40.75 16.99 3.40
CA ILE A 168 -41.85 17.86 2.96
C ILE A 168 -42.81 17.08 2.04
N ASN A 169 -42.29 16.28 1.12
CA ASN A 169 -43.09 15.51 0.18
C ASN A 169 -43.89 14.40 0.87
N LEU A 170 -43.27 13.70 1.83
CA LEU A 170 -43.92 12.68 2.64
C LEU A 170 -45.03 13.29 3.52
N GLY A 171 -44.74 14.41 4.19
CA GLY A 171 -45.74 15.15 4.97
C GLY A 171 -46.91 15.65 4.10
N ALA A 172 -46.62 16.14 2.89
CA ALA A 172 -47.67 16.57 1.96
C ALA A 172 -48.53 15.40 1.46
N ALA A 173 -47.95 14.22 1.27
CA ALA A 173 -48.71 13.01 0.92
C ALA A 173 -49.63 12.56 2.06
N HIS A 174 -49.17 12.58 3.31
CA HIS A 174 -50.03 12.31 4.47
C HIS A 174 -51.17 13.33 4.61
N MET A 175 -50.91 14.61 4.37
CA MET A 175 -51.97 15.64 4.32
C MET A 175 -53.01 15.35 3.23
N THR A 176 -52.58 14.84 2.07
CA THR A 176 -53.47 14.48 0.96
C THR A 176 -54.38 13.30 1.32
N LEU A 177 -53.92 12.38 2.17
CA LEU A 177 -54.71 11.26 2.69
C LEU A 177 -55.56 11.62 3.92
N GLY A 178 -55.57 12.89 4.35
CA GLY A 178 -56.33 13.31 5.54
C GLY A 178 -55.71 12.82 6.86
N ASP A 179 -54.40 12.58 6.87
CA ASP A 179 -53.65 12.17 8.06
C ASP A 179 -52.65 13.25 8.53
N PRO A 180 -53.14 14.38 9.08
CA PRO A 180 -52.28 15.46 9.55
C PRO A 180 -51.41 15.06 10.76
N SER A 181 -51.83 14.06 11.53
CA SER A 181 -51.10 13.57 12.71
C SER A 181 -49.76 12.93 12.33
N SER A 182 -49.71 12.21 11.20
CA SER A 182 -48.44 11.68 10.66
C SER A 182 -47.63 12.74 9.89
N ALA A 183 -48.29 13.78 9.36
CA ALA A 183 -47.62 14.84 8.60
C ALA A 183 -46.86 15.84 9.49
N GLU A 184 -47.42 16.18 10.65
CA GLU A 184 -46.86 17.16 11.59
C GLU A 184 -45.39 16.87 11.99
N PRO A 185 -45.00 15.65 12.44
CA PRO A 185 -43.62 15.38 12.82
C PRO A 185 -42.65 15.52 11.64
N LEU A 186 -43.08 15.19 10.42
CA LEU A 186 -42.24 15.30 9.21
C LEU A 186 -41.96 16.77 8.86
N PHE A 187 -42.98 17.63 8.92
CA PHE A 187 -42.80 19.06 8.70
C PHE A 187 -42.00 19.73 9.83
N SER A 188 -42.19 19.26 11.07
CA SER A 188 -41.40 19.72 12.22
C SER A 188 -39.92 19.41 12.04
N GLN A 189 -39.59 18.18 11.65
CA GLN A 189 -38.22 17.78 11.36
C GLN A 189 -37.62 18.59 10.21
N SER A 190 -38.37 18.80 9.12
CA SER A 190 -37.94 19.66 8.01
C SER A 190 -37.69 21.11 8.44
N TYR A 191 -38.50 21.65 9.35
CA TYR A 191 -38.33 23.01 9.86
C TYR A 191 -37.06 23.11 10.72
N ASN A 192 -36.86 22.18 11.65
CA ASN A 192 -35.69 22.17 12.53
C ASN A 192 -34.38 22.07 11.74
N ILE A 193 -34.30 21.17 10.74
CA ILE A 193 -33.12 21.07 9.88
C ILE A 193 -32.83 22.40 9.19
N ARG A 194 -33.85 23.06 8.62
CA ARG A 194 -33.65 24.36 7.94
C ARG A 194 -33.32 25.48 8.92
N LEU A 195 -33.89 25.46 10.11
CA LEU A 195 -33.59 26.43 11.15
C LEU A 195 -32.13 26.33 11.60
N GLU A 196 -31.64 25.11 11.85
CA GLU A 196 -30.26 24.86 12.28
C GLU A 196 -29.25 25.20 11.18
N GLU A 197 -29.51 24.80 9.93
CA GLU A 197 -28.53 24.94 8.84
C GLU A 197 -28.61 26.28 8.10
N LEU A 198 -29.78 26.92 8.04
CA LEU A 198 -30.02 28.13 7.23
C LEU A 198 -30.41 29.36 8.05
N GLY A 199 -30.77 29.19 9.33
CA GLY A 199 -31.23 30.26 10.20
C GLY A 199 -32.72 30.59 10.05
N GLU A 200 -33.24 31.38 10.99
CA GLU A 200 -34.66 31.70 11.15
C GLU A 200 -35.22 32.58 10.02
N GLU A 201 -34.45 33.58 9.58
CA GLU A 201 -34.87 34.54 8.55
C GLU A 201 -34.81 33.98 7.12
N ASN A 202 -34.27 32.77 6.95
CA ASN A 202 -34.15 32.19 5.62
C ASN A 202 -35.53 31.91 5.01
N PRO A 203 -35.78 32.32 3.74
CA PRO A 203 -37.05 32.07 3.06
C PRO A 203 -37.47 30.60 3.07
N GLN A 204 -36.52 29.66 3.04
CA GLN A 204 -36.78 28.23 3.11
C GLN A 204 -37.25 27.79 4.49
N THR A 205 -36.69 28.34 5.57
CA THR A 205 -37.11 28.10 6.97
C THR A 205 -38.51 28.64 7.20
N LEU A 206 -38.77 29.87 6.76
CA LEU A 206 -40.10 30.50 6.81
C LEU A 206 -41.14 29.70 6.01
N SER A 207 -40.77 29.14 4.87
CA SER A 207 -41.66 28.25 4.11
C SER A 207 -41.95 26.95 4.86
N ALA A 208 -40.96 26.35 5.52
CA ALA A 208 -41.16 25.12 6.30
C ALA A 208 -42.09 25.37 7.51
N MET A 209 -41.94 26.52 8.17
CA MET A 209 -42.84 26.95 9.25
C MET A 209 -44.30 27.00 8.80
N LYS A 210 -44.57 27.49 7.58
CA LYS A 210 -45.93 27.52 7.01
C LYS A 210 -46.52 26.12 6.81
N TRP A 211 -45.72 25.15 6.35
CA TRP A 211 -46.15 23.76 6.20
C TRP A 211 -46.49 23.12 7.56
N LEU A 212 -45.65 23.36 8.57
CA LEU A 212 -45.88 22.89 9.93
C LEU A 212 -47.16 23.49 10.53
N ALA A 213 -47.35 24.80 10.45
CA ALA A 213 -48.54 25.47 10.96
C ALA A 213 -49.83 24.93 10.31
N LYS A 214 -49.79 24.66 9.00
CA LYS A 214 -50.91 24.05 8.27
C LYS A 214 -51.25 22.65 8.78
N ALA A 215 -50.24 21.81 9.02
CA ALA A 215 -50.46 20.47 9.55
C ALA A 215 -51.02 20.50 10.97
N GLN A 216 -50.50 21.38 11.83
CA GLN A 216 -51.00 21.58 13.20
C GLN A 216 -52.46 22.04 13.23
N GLN A 217 -52.83 22.98 12.37
CA GLN A 217 -54.22 23.44 12.26
C GLN A 217 -55.15 22.30 11.84
N ALA A 218 -54.74 21.51 10.84
CA ALA A 218 -55.52 20.36 10.38
C ALA A 218 -55.62 19.25 11.45
N SER A 219 -54.55 19.00 12.20
CA SER A 219 -54.52 18.05 13.33
C SER A 219 -55.52 18.47 14.42
N LYS A 220 -55.49 19.74 14.83
CA LYS A 220 -56.44 20.31 15.80
C LYS A 220 -57.89 20.27 15.31
N ALA A 221 -58.13 20.60 14.04
CA ALA A 221 -59.48 20.54 13.46
C ALA A 221 -60.05 19.11 13.45
N LYS A 222 -59.22 18.11 13.16
CA LYS A 222 -59.60 16.70 13.19
C LYS A 222 -59.95 16.21 14.61
N LEU A 223 -59.22 16.70 15.62
CA LEU A 223 -59.50 16.40 17.03
C LEU A 223 -60.80 17.06 17.52
N ASN A 224 -61.03 18.33 17.16
CA ASN A 224 -62.21 19.08 17.60
C ASN A 224 -63.50 18.70 16.84
N GLY A 225 -63.38 18.26 15.57
CA GLY A 225 -64.50 17.79 14.76
C GLY A 225 -65.06 16.42 15.18
N GLY A 226 -64.42 15.72 16.13
CA GLY A 226 -64.89 14.46 16.70
C GLY A 226 -65.80 14.59 17.92
N THR A 227 -65.97 15.80 18.50
CA THR A 227 -66.70 15.99 19.77
C THR A 227 -68.02 16.75 19.68
N GLU A 228 -68.45 17.20 18.50
CA GLU A 228 -69.75 17.87 18.32
C GLU A 228 -70.66 17.06 17.38
N GLY A 229 -71.47 16.15 17.94
CA GLY A 229 -72.43 15.43 17.09
C GLY A 229 -73.21 14.24 17.65
N THR A 230 -73.44 14.07 18.96
CA THR A 230 -74.46 13.11 19.43
C THR A 230 -75.13 13.54 20.74
N THR A 231 -75.97 14.58 20.68
CA THR A 231 -77.09 14.73 21.63
C THR A 231 -78.38 14.55 20.87
N VAL A 232 -78.73 13.29 20.59
CA VAL A 232 -80.10 12.96 20.19
C VAL A 232 -80.98 13.14 21.42
N SER A 233 -81.66 14.29 21.46
CA SER A 233 -82.88 14.45 22.24
C SER A 233 -83.91 13.43 21.75
N THR A 234 -84.37 12.59 22.66
CA THR A 234 -85.58 11.78 22.50
C THR A 234 -86.79 12.68 22.31
N PRO A 235 -87.78 12.21 21.55
CA PRO A 235 -89.10 12.14 22.16
C PRO A 235 -89.74 10.76 22.02
N SER A 236 -90.39 10.40 23.12
CA SER A 236 -91.28 9.28 23.33
C SER A 236 -92.58 9.42 22.50
N ALA A 237 -93.04 8.32 21.90
CA ALA A 237 -94.29 7.62 22.27
C ALA A 237 -95.05 6.97 21.09
N THR A 238 -95.37 5.69 21.31
CA THR A 238 -96.61 4.96 20.98
C THR A 238 -97.02 4.60 19.53
N SER A 239 -96.97 3.28 19.31
CA SER A 239 -97.98 2.37 18.73
C SER A 239 -98.57 2.65 17.33
N TYR A 240 -98.39 1.69 16.42
CA TYR A 240 -99.47 0.76 16.04
C TYR A 240 -98.92 -0.46 15.29
N ALA A 241 -99.51 -1.62 15.58
CA ALA A 241 -99.21 -2.91 14.99
C ALA A 241 -99.80 -3.06 13.57
N SER A 242 -99.14 -3.85 12.72
CA SER A 242 -99.70 -5.04 12.03
C SER A 242 -98.83 -5.46 10.83
N SER A 243 -98.28 -6.67 10.90
CA SER A 243 -97.78 -7.46 9.77
C SER A 243 -98.97 -8.06 8.98
N PRO A 244 -98.78 -8.99 8.01
CA PRO A 244 -97.64 -9.29 7.11
C PRO A 244 -98.09 -9.39 5.62
N SER A 245 -97.17 -9.62 4.68
CA SER A 245 -97.24 -10.74 3.69
C SER A 245 -96.34 -10.57 2.45
N ARG A 246 -95.37 -11.50 2.36
CA ARG A 246 -95.10 -12.46 1.26
C ARG A 246 -94.51 -12.04 -0.10
N LEU A 247 -93.65 -12.98 -0.54
CA LEU A 247 -93.18 -13.34 -1.90
C LEU A 247 -92.10 -12.40 -2.44
N GLY A 248 -90.92 -12.83 -2.86
CA GLY A 248 -90.36 -14.09 -3.39
C GLY A 248 -89.14 -13.61 -4.21
N GLY A 249 -88.11 -14.34 -4.57
CA GLY A 249 -87.65 -15.72 -4.52
C GLY A 249 -86.25 -15.63 -5.14
N ALA A 250 -85.29 -16.39 -4.61
CA ALA A 250 -83.95 -16.48 -5.15
C ALA A 250 -83.90 -17.59 -6.20
N GLU A 251 -83.38 -17.27 -7.38
CA GLU A 251 -82.41 -18.00 -8.22
C GLU A 251 -82.31 -17.35 -9.60
#